data_AF-A0A4Q3TY53-F1
#
_entry.id   AF-A0A4Q3TY53-F1
#
_cell.length_a   1.000
_cell.length_b   1.000
_cell.length_c   1.000
_cell.angle_alpha   90.00
_cell.angle_beta   90.00
_cell.angle_gamma   90.00
#
_symmetry.space_group_name_H-M   'P 1'
#
loop_
_entity.id
_entity.type
_entity.pdbx_description
1 polymer ?
#
loop_
_entity_poly.entity_id
_entity_poly.type
_entity_poly.pdbx_seq_one_letter_code
_entity_poly.pdbx_strand_id
1 'polypeptide(L)'
;MSETGGAFDPNAVEGERPSGSQYIQLKDLRIWAIALGLLSIPCYFVYKVLEGNSERHRCISNLGAIYSAVNLYAEQHDNRFPPMARTESDFVTPTPSPQGHPYTWVSDVSAFMNTRQNFVCPTAEDAEVVRNESPESTKKTVNSAYGMYIPYGGILTSLVESPDDVVLIAETSNRGAKDTFDPMPYRSSLPDGFTIGWSDSNAKS
;
A
#
# COMPACT_ATOMS: atom_id res chain seq x y z
N MET A 1 64.65 16.39 -60.62
CA MET A 1 64.29 15.12 -59.97
C MET A 1 65.26 14.91 -58.83
N SER A 2 64.79 15.08 -57.60
CA SER A 2 65.57 14.76 -56.39
C SER A 2 64.63 14.04 -55.46
N GLU A 3 64.74 12.72 -55.42
CA GLU A 3 64.23 11.91 -54.32
C GLU A 3 65.12 12.17 -53.11
N THR A 4 64.52 12.57 -52.00
CA THR A 4 65.12 12.44 -50.67
C THR A 4 64.10 11.73 -49.80
N GLY A 5 64.33 10.42 -49.63
CA GLY A 5 63.54 9.55 -48.78
C GLY A 5 63.54 10.03 -47.34
N GLY A 6 62.35 10.00 -46.73
CA GLY A 6 62.20 10.18 -45.29
C GLY A 6 62.96 9.08 -44.56
N ALA A 7 63.82 9.47 -43.63
CA ALA A 7 64.54 8.57 -42.75
C ALA A 7 63.54 7.74 -41.92
N PHE A 8 63.63 6.42 -42.05
CA PHE A 8 62.97 5.47 -41.15
C PHE A 8 63.74 5.47 -39.83
N ASP A 9 63.08 5.85 -38.74
CA ASP A 9 63.64 5.81 -37.38
C ASP A 9 63.31 4.46 -36.73
N PRO A 10 64.27 3.53 -36.61
CA PRO A 10 64.04 2.19 -36.06
C PRO A 10 63.85 2.17 -34.53
N ASN A 11 63.94 3.32 -33.85
CA ASN A 11 63.73 3.42 -32.41
C ASN A 11 62.35 4.01 -32.05
N ALA A 12 61.50 4.33 -33.03
CA ALA A 12 60.12 4.70 -32.76
C ALA A 12 59.37 3.46 -32.22
N VAL A 13 59.19 3.41 -30.90
CA VAL A 13 58.42 2.36 -30.23
C VAL A 13 56.99 2.42 -30.77
N GLU A 14 56.60 1.44 -31.60
CA GLU A 14 55.22 1.20 -32.05
C GLU A 14 54.35 0.89 -30.82
N GLY A 15 53.90 1.92 -30.12
CA GLY A 15 53.20 1.72 -28.86
C GLY A 15 53.00 2.96 -28.00
N GLU A 16 53.69 4.08 -28.28
CA GLU A 16 53.38 5.35 -27.62
C GLU A 16 52.12 5.97 -28.24
N ARG A 17 50.97 5.29 -28.06
CA ARG A 17 49.75 6.05 -27.83
C ARG A 17 50.07 6.97 -26.66
N PRO A 18 49.90 8.29 -26.77
CA PRO A 18 50.10 9.14 -25.61
C PRO A 18 49.19 8.61 -24.52
N SER A 19 49.79 8.04 -23.48
CA SER A 19 49.20 7.86 -22.15
C SER A 19 49.01 9.25 -21.54
N GLY A 20 48.36 10.14 -22.29
CA GLY A 20 47.73 11.32 -21.74
C GLY A 20 46.57 10.74 -20.95
N SER A 21 46.77 10.62 -19.64
CA SER A 21 45.67 10.61 -18.68
C SER A 21 44.56 11.48 -19.27
N GLN A 22 43.46 10.84 -19.65
CA GLN A 22 42.22 11.52 -20.03
C GLN A 22 41.69 12.20 -18.77
N TYR A 23 42.36 13.26 -18.36
CA TYR A 23 41.90 14.14 -17.32
C TYR A 23 40.60 14.72 -17.84
N ILE A 24 39.50 14.27 -17.24
CA ILE A 24 38.18 14.87 -17.41
C ILE A 24 38.37 16.37 -17.28
N GLN A 25 38.28 17.10 -18.40
CA GLN A 25 38.37 18.54 -18.33
C GLN A 25 37.14 19.04 -17.55
N LEU A 26 37.30 20.09 -16.74
CA LEU A 26 36.18 20.73 -16.04
C LEU A 26 35.02 21.10 -16.99
N LYS A 27 35.34 21.33 -18.27
CA LYS A 27 34.39 21.55 -19.36
C LYS A 27 33.56 20.30 -19.68
N ASP A 28 34.17 19.13 -19.75
CA ASP A 28 33.47 17.87 -20.00
C ASP A 28 32.56 17.54 -18.80
N LEU A 29 33.04 17.75 -17.58
CA LEU A 29 32.23 17.59 -16.37
C LEU A 29 30.98 18.49 -16.40
N ARG A 30 31.13 19.74 -16.84
CA ARG A 30 30.01 20.69 -16.99
C ARG A 30 28.98 20.23 -18.02
N ILE A 31 29.44 19.70 -19.16
CA ILE A 31 28.56 19.18 -20.21
C ILE A 31 27.80 17.94 -19.70
N TRP A 32 28.50 17.01 -19.03
CA TRP A 32 27.87 15.84 -18.43
C TRP A 32 26.86 16.20 -17.34
N ALA A 33 27.16 17.19 -16.49
CA ALA A 33 26.22 17.65 -15.47
C ALA A 33 24.94 18.26 -16.09
N ILE A 34 25.08 19.05 -17.17
CA ILE A 34 23.92 19.61 -17.89
C ILE A 34 23.12 18.48 -18.55
N ALA A 35 23.78 17.52 -19.20
CA ALA A 35 23.11 16.38 -19.83
C ALA A 35 22.36 15.52 -18.80
N LEU A 36 22.96 15.25 -17.65
CA LEU A 36 22.32 14.54 -16.54
C LEU A 36 21.15 15.32 -15.95
N GLY A 37 21.27 16.64 -15.79
CA GLY A 37 20.19 17.50 -15.32
C GLY A 37 19.01 17.55 -16.30
N LEU A 38 19.28 17.60 -17.60
CA LEU A 38 18.24 17.58 -18.63
C LEU A 38 17.54 16.22 -18.72
N LEU A 39 18.26 15.11 -18.50
CA LEU A 39 17.71 13.77 -18.51
C LEU A 39 16.93 13.45 -17.22
N SER A 40 17.37 13.96 -16.07
CA SER A 40 16.77 13.63 -14.77
C SER A 40 15.35 14.17 -14.63
N ILE A 41 15.05 15.35 -15.21
CA ILE A 41 13.72 15.98 -15.14
C ILE A 41 12.63 15.08 -15.77
N PRO A 42 12.68 14.66 -17.05
CA PRO A 42 11.68 13.77 -17.62
C PRO A 42 11.66 12.40 -16.95
N CYS A 43 12.82 11.86 -16.55
CA CYS A 43 12.89 10.60 -15.80
C CYS A 43 12.15 10.70 -14.45
N TYR A 44 12.23 11.83 -13.75
CA TYR A 44 11.51 12.06 -12.50
C TYR A 44 9.99 12.04 -12.70
N PHE A 45 9.47 12.70 -13.74
CA PHE A 45 8.04 12.67 -14.04
C PHE A 45 7.54 11.26 -14.36
N VAL A 46 8.28 10.52 -15.18
CA VAL A 46 7.95 9.11 -15.50
C VAL A 46 8.00 8.24 -14.24
N TYR A 47 9.03 8.43 -13.41
CA TYR A 47 9.15 7.72 -12.13
C TYR A 47 7.93 7.97 -11.23
N LYS A 48 7.47 9.21 -11.09
CA LYS A 48 6.28 9.53 -10.27
C LYS A 48 5.00 8.88 -10.78
N VAL A 49 4.82 8.79 -12.09
CA VAL A 49 3.67 8.08 -12.68
C VAL A 49 3.76 6.56 -12.43
N LEU A 50 4.95 5.99 -12.58
CA LEU A 50 5.18 4.56 -12.33
C LEU A 50 5.02 4.19 -10.85
N GLU A 51 5.49 5.05 -9.95
CA GLU A 51 5.36 4.91 -8.50
C GLU A 51 3.87 4.84 -8.10
N GLY A 52 3.06 5.82 -8.52
CA GLY A 52 1.62 5.82 -8.22
C GLY A 52 0.86 4.61 -8.79
N ASN A 53 1.22 4.16 -10.00
CA ASN A 53 0.64 2.95 -10.60
C ASN A 53 1.03 1.68 -9.83
N SER A 54 2.29 1.60 -9.37
CA SER A 54 2.79 0.50 -8.55
C SER A 54 2.07 0.43 -7.20
N GLU A 55 1.89 1.57 -6.54
CA GLU A 55 1.18 1.66 -5.26
C GLU A 55 -0.29 1.26 -5.42
N ARG A 56 -0.99 1.80 -6.42
CA ARG A 56 -2.37 1.41 -6.74
C ARG A 56 -2.50 -0.09 -7.01
N HIS A 57 -1.58 -0.67 -7.77
CA HIS A 57 -1.59 -2.10 -8.05
C HIS A 57 -1.41 -2.92 -6.77
N ARG A 58 -0.55 -2.48 -5.84
CA ARG A 58 -0.40 -3.13 -4.53
C ARG A 58 -1.67 -3.05 -3.69
N CYS A 59 -2.39 -1.92 -3.69
CA CYS A 59 -3.64 -1.83 -2.95
C CYS A 59 -4.72 -2.76 -3.53
N ILE A 60 -4.86 -2.81 -4.86
CA ILE A 60 -5.78 -3.75 -5.52
C ILE A 60 -5.38 -5.21 -5.25
N SER A 61 -4.09 -5.53 -5.29
CA SER A 61 -3.58 -6.87 -4.96
C SER A 61 -3.88 -7.24 -3.50
N ASN A 62 -3.64 -6.32 -2.57
CA ASN A 62 -3.97 -6.52 -1.15
C ASN A 62 -5.47 -6.76 -0.98
N LEU A 63 -6.33 -5.95 -1.64
CA LEU A 63 -7.78 -6.12 -1.58
C LEU A 63 -8.24 -7.49 -2.10
N GLY A 64 -7.66 -7.96 -3.21
CA GLY A 64 -7.93 -9.30 -3.73
C GLY A 64 -7.50 -10.43 -2.78
N ALA A 65 -6.37 -10.25 -2.08
CA ALA A 65 -5.93 -11.17 -1.05
C ALA A 65 -6.87 -11.17 0.16
N ILE A 66 -7.33 -10.00 0.60
CA ILE A 66 -8.29 -9.85 1.69
C ILE A 66 -9.63 -10.50 1.32
N TYR A 67 -10.13 -10.27 0.10
CA TYR A 67 -11.35 -10.92 -0.40
C TYR A 67 -11.24 -12.45 -0.35
N SER A 68 -10.11 -12.99 -0.81
CA SER A 68 -9.84 -14.43 -0.75
C SER A 68 -9.80 -14.94 0.70
N ALA A 69 -9.16 -14.20 1.60
CA ALA A 69 -9.08 -14.52 3.02
C ALA A 69 -10.45 -14.47 3.73
N VAL A 70 -11.32 -13.52 3.35
CA VAL A 70 -12.71 -13.45 3.85
C VAL A 70 -13.54 -14.64 3.39
N ASN A 71 -13.39 -15.07 2.14
CA ASN A 71 -14.09 -16.27 1.66
C ASN A 71 -13.61 -17.53 2.38
N LEU A 72 -12.30 -17.66 2.60
CA LEU A 72 -11.75 -18.77 3.40
C LEU A 72 -12.26 -18.75 4.85
N TYR A 73 -12.38 -17.56 5.45
CA TYR A 73 -13.03 -17.41 6.75
C TYR A 73 -14.48 -17.93 6.69
N ALA A 74 -15.25 -17.49 5.70
CA ALA A 74 -16.66 -17.86 5.57
C ALA A 74 -16.85 -19.37 5.39
N GLU A 75 -16.01 -20.02 4.58
CA GLU A 75 -16.02 -21.48 4.40
C GLU A 75 -15.84 -22.23 5.73
N GLN A 76 -15.05 -21.69 6.67
CA GLN A 76 -14.83 -22.29 7.99
C GLN A 76 -15.89 -21.91 9.03
N HIS A 77 -16.74 -20.91 8.75
CA HIS A 77 -17.71 -20.34 9.68
C HIS A 77 -19.13 -20.39 9.10
N ASP A 78 -19.56 -21.57 8.64
CA ASP A 78 -20.92 -21.84 8.14
C ASP A 78 -21.38 -20.87 7.03
N ASN A 79 -20.47 -20.48 6.13
CA ASN A 79 -20.70 -19.52 5.04
C ASN A 79 -21.11 -18.12 5.52
N ARG A 80 -20.65 -17.70 6.71
CA ARG A 80 -20.90 -16.36 7.24
C ARG A 80 -19.70 -15.45 7.04
N PHE A 81 -19.96 -14.19 6.69
CA PHE A 81 -18.93 -13.17 6.73
C PHE A 81 -18.44 -12.94 8.17
N PRO A 82 -17.19 -12.49 8.36
CA PRO A 82 -16.70 -12.18 9.69
C PRO A 82 -17.53 -11.07 10.34
N PRO A 83 -17.71 -11.10 11.67
CA PRO A 83 -18.36 -10.03 12.38
C PRO A 83 -17.48 -8.77 12.34
N MET A 84 -18.11 -7.59 12.32
CA MET A 84 -17.39 -6.31 12.25
C MET A 84 -16.39 -6.13 13.40
N ALA A 85 -16.84 -6.42 14.61
CA ALA A 85 -16.04 -6.46 15.82
C ALA A 85 -16.65 -7.44 16.80
N ARG A 86 -15.84 -7.91 17.75
CA ARG A 86 -16.37 -8.55 18.94
C ARG A 86 -16.94 -7.48 19.83
N THR A 87 -18.25 -7.51 20.04
CA THR A 87 -18.94 -6.55 20.89
C THR A 87 -19.17 -7.12 22.29
N GLU A 88 -19.25 -6.24 23.27
CA GLU A 88 -19.75 -6.59 24.60
C GLU A 88 -21.24 -6.96 24.54
N SER A 89 -21.84 -7.25 25.70
CA SER A 89 -23.23 -7.67 25.85
C SER A 89 -24.27 -6.69 25.28
N ASP A 90 -23.86 -5.48 24.93
CA ASP A 90 -24.70 -4.44 24.34
C ASP A 90 -24.78 -4.50 22.80
N PHE A 91 -24.05 -5.42 22.15
CA PHE A 91 -24.00 -5.60 20.69
C PHE A 91 -23.56 -4.37 19.87
N VAL A 92 -23.10 -3.30 20.54
CA VAL A 92 -22.80 -2.00 19.92
C VAL A 92 -21.40 -1.53 20.28
N THR A 93 -20.88 -1.90 21.46
CA THR A 93 -19.55 -1.47 21.90
C THR A 93 -18.53 -2.57 21.62
N PRO A 94 -17.48 -2.31 20.81
CA PRO A 94 -16.39 -3.25 20.64
C PRO A 94 -15.73 -3.51 21.99
N THR A 95 -15.55 -4.79 22.33
CA THR A 95 -14.82 -5.16 23.54
C THR A 95 -13.37 -4.73 23.38
N PRO A 96 -12.85 -3.80 24.20
CA PRO A 96 -11.45 -3.45 24.15
C PRO A 96 -10.61 -4.66 24.59
N SER A 97 -9.56 -4.96 23.84
CA SER A 97 -8.52 -5.88 24.30
C SER A 97 -7.89 -5.36 25.59
N PRO A 98 -7.19 -6.21 26.36
CA PRO A 98 -6.41 -5.77 27.53
C PRO A 98 -5.39 -4.66 27.21
N GLN A 99 -5.05 -4.48 25.93
CA GLN A 99 -4.12 -3.49 25.40
C GLN A 99 -4.81 -2.25 24.81
N GLY A 100 -6.15 -2.19 24.85
CA GLY A 100 -6.93 -1.05 24.37
C GLY A 100 -7.11 -0.99 22.85
N HIS A 101 -6.75 -2.06 22.12
CA HIS A 101 -7.04 -2.20 20.70
C HIS A 101 -8.33 -2.99 20.47
N PRO A 102 -9.16 -2.66 19.47
CA PRO A 102 -10.35 -3.42 19.15
C PRO A 102 -9.98 -4.77 18.51
N TYR A 103 -10.79 -5.80 18.81
CA TYR A 103 -10.77 -7.07 18.09
C TYR A 103 -11.83 -7.02 16.98
N THR A 104 -11.39 -7.04 15.72
CA THR A 104 -12.23 -6.71 14.55
C THR A 104 -12.24 -7.84 13.52
N TRP A 105 -13.02 -7.68 12.44
CA TRP A 105 -12.98 -8.59 11.29
C TRP A 105 -11.56 -8.80 10.74
N VAL A 106 -10.70 -7.77 10.82
CA VAL A 106 -9.29 -7.85 10.40
C VAL A 106 -8.55 -8.87 11.26
N SER A 107 -8.80 -8.87 12.58
CA SER A 107 -8.22 -9.84 13.51
C SER A 107 -8.61 -11.26 13.11
N ASP A 108 -9.89 -11.51 12.84
CA ASP A 108 -10.40 -12.82 12.44
C ASP A 108 -9.85 -13.29 11.08
N VAL A 109 -9.76 -12.38 10.10
CA VAL A 109 -9.32 -12.70 8.73
C VAL A 109 -7.80 -12.77 8.61
N SER A 110 -7.05 -12.13 9.51
CA SER A 110 -5.58 -12.06 9.44
C SER A 110 -4.90 -13.44 9.48
N ALA A 111 -5.52 -14.44 10.10
CA ALA A 111 -5.03 -15.81 10.12
C ALA A 111 -5.07 -16.49 8.73
N PHE A 112 -5.91 -16.00 7.81
CA PHE A 112 -6.08 -16.52 6.46
C PHE A 112 -5.26 -15.75 5.42
N MET A 113 -4.56 -14.70 5.84
CA MET A 113 -3.71 -13.89 4.96
C MET A 113 -2.32 -14.50 4.81
N ASN A 114 -1.74 -14.33 3.63
CA ASN A 114 -0.34 -14.64 3.39
C ASN A 114 0.55 -13.54 4.00
N THR A 115 1.70 -13.92 4.56
CA THR A 115 2.69 -13.01 5.18
C THR A 115 3.24 -11.91 4.25
N ARG A 116 3.06 -12.05 2.94
CA ARG A 116 3.46 -11.04 1.94
C ARG A 116 2.42 -9.95 1.68
N GLN A 117 1.18 -10.18 2.08
CA GLN A 117 0.06 -9.27 1.86
C GLN A 117 -0.29 -8.59 3.17
N ASN A 118 -0.66 -7.31 3.12
CA ASN A 118 -0.94 -6.52 4.31
C ASN A 118 -2.31 -5.86 4.20
N PHE A 119 -2.95 -5.62 5.33
CA PHE A 119 -4.18 -4.83 5.42
C PHE A 119 -3.92 -3.31 5.32
N VAL A 120 -2.75 -2.87 4.84
CA VAL A 120 -2.42 -1.45 4.69
C VAL A 120 -2.14 -1.17 3.21
N CYS A 121 -2.83 -0.20 2.64
CA CYS A 121 -2.55 0.32 1.30
C CYS A 121 -1.30 1.22 1.38
N PRO A 122 -0.30 1.09 0.49
CA PRO A 122 0.89 1.95 0.53
C PRO A 122 0.63 3.45 0.39
N THR A 123 -0.52 3.85 -0.18
CA THR A 123 -0.91 5.25 -0.28
C THR A 123 -1.65 5.77 0.95
N ALA A 124 -1.98 4.90 1.91
CA ALA A 124 -2.67 5.29 3.12
C ALA A 124 -1.73 6.11 4.02
N GLU A 125 -2.25 7.19 4.59
CA GLU A 125 -1.50 7.98 5.56
C GLU A 125 -1.43 7.26 6.91
N ASP A 126 -0.40 7.53 7.72
CA ASP A 126 -0.25 6.90 9.04
C ASP A 126 -1.47 7.15 9.97
N ALA A 127 -2.17 8.27 9.76
CA ALA A 127 -3.39 8.60 10.49
C ALA A 127 -4.60 7.74 10.07
N GLU A 128 -4.57 7.18 8.86
CA GLU A 128 -5.60 6.31 8.30
C GLU A 128 -5.50 4.88 8.80
N VAL A 129 -4.34 4.51 9.35
CA VAL A 129 -4.06 3.16 9.81
C VAL A 129 -4.61 2.93 11.22
N VAL A 130 -5.54 1.99 11.33
CA VAL A 130 -6.07 1.49 12.60
C VAL A 130 -5.27 0.28 13.07
N ARG A 131 -5.03 0.20 14.38
CA ARG A 131 -4.37 -0.95 15.02
C ARG A 131 -5.42 -1.88 15.63
N ASN A 132 -5.51 -3.08 15.09
CA ASN A 132 -6.38 -4.14 15.59
C ASN A 132 -5.55 -5.12 16.44
N GLU A 133 -6.23 -5.87 17.32
CA GLU A 133 -5.59 -6.96 18.04
C GLU A 133 -5.22 -8.11 17.08
N SER A 134 -4.08 -8.78 17.31
CA SER A 134 -3.71 -9.99 16.54
C SER A 134 -4.32 -11.25 17.16
N PRO A 135 -4.83 -12.19 16.34
CA PRO A 135 -5.35 -13.46 16.85
C PRO A 135 -4.28 -14.35 17.48
N GLU A 136 -3.01 -14.19 17.07
CA GLU A 136 -1.89 -15.00 17.59
C GLU A 136 -1.42 -14.55 18.98
N SER A 137 -1.55 -13.25 19.28
CA SER A 137 -1.00 -12.68 20.50
C SER A 137 -1.62 -11.33 20.82
N THR A 138 -2.06 -11.19 22.07
CA THR A 138 -2.54 -9.93 22.65
C THR A 138 -1.47 -8.82 22.68
N LYS A 139 -0.19 -9.18 22.50
CA LYS A 139 0.94 -8.21 22.44
C LYS A 139 1.26 -7.72 21.03
N LYS A 140 0.71 -8.37 20.00
CA LYS A 140 0.91 -7.98 18.60
C LYS A 140 -0.33 -7.28 18.08
N THR A 141 -0.13 -6.33 17.18
CA THR A 141 -1.21 -5.62 16.50
C THR A 141 -1.21 -5.93 15.00
N VAL A 142 -2.39 -5.95 14.40
CA VAL A 142 -2.58 -6.00 12.95
C VAL A 142 -3.06 -4.64 12.48
N ASN A 143 -2.24 -3.97 11.69
CA ASN A 143 -2.55 -2.67 11.14
C ASN A 143 -3.49 -2.81 9.95
N SER A 144 -4.55 -1.99 9.87
CA SER A 144 -5.46 -1.94 8.74
C SER A 144 -5.75 -0.52 8.28
N ALA A 145 -5.84 -0.33 6.97
CA ALA A 145 -6.41 0.83 6.28
C ALA A 145 -7.60 0.43 5.40
N TYR A 146 -8.15 -0.78 5.63
CA TYR A 146 -9.36 -1.27 4.98
C TYR A 146 -10.45 -1.49 6.02
N GLY A 147 -11.69 -1.37 5.59
CA GLY A 147 -12.84 -1.62 6.41
C GLY A 147 -13.90 -2.41 5.67
N MET A 148 -14.83 -2.91 6.47
CA MET A 148 -15.91 -3.76 6.01
C MET A 148 -17.24 -3.02 6.12
N TYR A 149 -18.13 -3.27 5.17
CA TYR A 149 -19.46 -2.69 5.16
C TYR A 149 -20.32 -3.33 6.26
N ILE A 150 -20.74 -2.50 7.23
CA ILE A 150 -21.38 -2.94 8.48
C ILE A 150 -22.58 -3.88 8.25
N PRO A 151 -23.53 -3.59 7.33
CA PRO A 151 -24.72 -4.42 7.14
C PRO A 151 -24.45 -5.86 6.72
N TYR A 152 -23.25 -6.15 6.21
CA TYR A 152 -22.85 -7.50 5.83
C TYR A 152 -21.92 -8.19 6.83
N GLY A 153 -21.61 -7.56 7.97
CA GLY A 153 -20.87 -8.23 9.03
C GLY A 153 -21.68 -9.37 9.65
N GLY A 154 -21.11 -10.58 9.69
CA GLY A 154 -21.74 -11.73 10.36
C GLY A 154 -22.93 -12.40 9.66
N ILE A 155 -23.37 -11.87 8.51
CA ILE A 155 -24.50 -12.44 7.77
C ILE A 155 -24.07 -13.65 6.94
N LEU A 156 -25.03 -14.50 6.59
CA LEU A 156 -24.81 -15.59 5.64
C LEU A 156 -24.57 -15.01 4.24
N THR A 157 -23.52 -15.49 3.58
CA THR A 157 -23.18 -15.13 2.19
C THR A 157 -24.36 -15.34 1.23
N SER A 158 -25.19 -16.37 1.46
CA SER A 158 -26.38 -16.67 0.66
C SER A 158 -27.53 -15.66 0.82
N LEU A 159 -27.49 -14.80 1.84
CA LEU A 159 -28.48 -13.75 2.07
C LEU A 159 -28.10 -12.43 1.39
N VAL A 160 -26.90 -12.34 0.82
CA VAL A 160 -26.52 -11.19 -0.01
C VAL A 160 -27.16 -11.32 -1.37
N GLU A 161 -27.99 -10.35 -1.71
CA GLU A 161 -28.54 -10.21 -3.06
C GLU A 161 -27.41 -9.79 -4.01
N SER A 162 -27.21 -10.56 -5.08
CA SER A 162 -26.14 -10.34 -6.07
C SER A 162 -24.74 -10.18 -5.45
N PRO A 163 -24.17 -11.23 -4.83
CA PRO A 163 -22.87 -11.13 -4.14
C PRO A 163 -21.72 -10.71 -5.06
N ASP A 164 -21.85 -10.93 -6.37
CA ASP A 164 -20.86 -10.53 -7.38
C ASP A 164 -20.83 -9.00 -7.63
N ASP A 165 -21.91 -8.29 -7.29
CA ASP A 165 -22.08 -6.85 -7.54
C ASP A 165 -21.97 -6.00 -6.26
N VAL A 166 -21.68 -6.63 -5.12
CA VAL A 166 -21.72 -6.01 -3.80
C VAL A 166 -20.31 -5.73 -3.25
N VAL A 167 -20.11 -4.52 -2.74
CA VAL A 167 -18.86 -4.13 -2.08
C VAL A 167 -18.93 -4.48 -0.59
N LEU A 168 -18.23 -5.55 -0.20
CA LEU A 168 -18.08 -5.95 1.20
C LEU A 168 -16.94 -5.21 1.91
N ILE A 169 -15.83 -5.00 1.20
CA ILE A 169 -14.59 -4.44 1.75
C ILE A 169 -14.17 -3.28 0.87
N ALA A 170 -13.84 -2.17 1.49
CA ALA A 170 -13.21 -1.05 0.81
C ALA A 170 -12.06 -0.50 1.64
N GLU A 171 -11.23 0.31 1.01
CA GLU A 171 -10.23 1.10 1.73
C GLU A 171 -10.95 2.08 2.67
N THR A 172 -10.67 1.97 3.97
CA THR A 172 -11.15 2.91 4.98
C THR A 172 -10.00 3.82 5.34
N SER A 173 -10.01 4.96 4.69
CA SER A 173 -9.38 6.13 5.24
C SER A 173 -10.08 6.51 6.55
N ASN A 174 -9.38 6.48 7.67
CA ASN A 174 -9.85 7.02 8.94
C ASN A 174 -10.27 8.49 8.70
N ARG A 175 -11.55 8.83 8.89
CA ARG A 175 -12.19 10.13 8.52
C ARG A 175 -12.36 10.44 7.03
N GLY A 176 -12.20 9.48 6.13
CA GLY A 176 -12.22 9.77 4.69
C GLY A 176 -10.90 10.39 4.23
N ALA A 177 -10.26 9.86 3.20
CA ALA A 177 -9.09 10.46 2.61
C ALA A 177 -9.56 11.77 1.99
N LYS A 178 -9.25 12.90 2.64
CA LYS A 178 -9.80 14.23 2.29
C LYS A 178 -11.31 14.39 2.58
N ASP A 179 -11.75 13.96 3.75
CA ASP A 179 -13.15 14.16 4.23
C ASP A 179 -14.21 13.42 3.38
N THR A 180 -13.81 12.38 2.64
CA THR A 180 -14.69 11.70 1.67
C THR A 180 -15.62 10.65 2.28
N PHE A 181 -15.50 10.32 3.57
CA PHE A 181 -16.34 9.29 4.20
C PHE A 181 -16.41 9.42 5.73
N ASP A 182 -17.59 9.14 6.31
CA ASP A 182 -17.86 9.17 7.75
C ASP A 182 -17.83 7.73 8.32
N PRO A 183 -16.69 7.24 8.84
CA PRO A 183 -16.69 5.98 9.58
C PRO A 183 -17.63 6.15 10.80
N MET A 184 -18.51 5.18 11.06
CA MET A 184 -19.52 5.30 12.12
C MET A 184 -18.86 5.21 13.51
N PRO A 185 -18.62 6.33 14.21
CA PRO A 185 -17.86 6.29 15.45
C PRO A 185 -18.57 5.38 16.45
N TYR A 186 -17.85 4.36 16.92
CA TYR A 186 -18.35 3.57 18.04
C TYR A 186 -18.62 4.50 19.21
N ARG A 187 -19.62 4.15 20.03
CA ARG A 187 -19.96 4.94 21.24
C ARG A 187 -18.87 4.92 22.32
N SER A 188 -17.76 4.23 22.08
CA SER A 188 -16.58 4.15 22.93
C SER A 188 -15.46 5.07 22.43
N SER A 189 -14.46 5.32 23.28
CA SER A 189 -13.26 6.08 22.92
C SER A 189 -12.29 5.34 21.98
N LEU A 190 -12.73 4.23 21.37
CA LEU A 190 -11.89 3.42 20.47
C LEU A 190 -11.92 4.02 19.06
N PRO A 191 -10.79 4.05 18.34
CA PRO A 191 -10.76 4.53 16.96
C PRO A 191 -11.66 3.67 16.07
N ASP A 192 -12.58 4.31 15.34
CA ASP A 192 -13.32 3.68 14.25
C ASP A 192 -12.66 4.04 12.91
N GLY A 193 -12.12 3.04 12.24
CA GLY A 193 -11.56 3.17 10.90
C GLY A 193 -11.47 1.83 10.18
N PHE A 194 -12.32 0.89 10.57
CA PHE A 194 -12.44 -0.45 9.97
C PHE A 194 -13.89 -0.81 9.65
N THR A 195 -14.82 0.12 9.89
CA THR A 195 -16.23 0.01 9.53
C THR A 195 -16.60 1.02 8.45
N ILE A 196 -17.50 0.61 7.56
CA ILE A 196 -18.03 1.44 6.46
C ILE A 196 -19.54 1.52 6.62
N GLY A 197 -20.10 2.72 6.68
CA GLY A 197 -21.55 2.99 6.66
C GLY A 197 -21.93 4.01 5.58
N TRP A 198 -22.88 3.68 4.71
CA TRP A 198 -23.42 4.63 3.73
C TRP A 198 -24.39 5.59 4.42
N SER A 199 -23.88 6.60 5.12
CA SER A 199 -24.68 7.75 5.55
C SER A 199 -24.19 8.99 4.82
N ASP A 200 -24.96 9.45 3.83
CA ASP A 200 -24.67 10.67 3.05
C ASP A 200 -24.94 11.97 3.85
N SER A 201 -25.06 11.91 5.17
CA SER A 201 -25.39 13.06 6.03
C SER A 201 -24.27 14.10 6.16
N ASN A 202 -23.13 13.91 5.49
CA ASN A 202 -21.99 14.84 5.46
C ASN A 202 -22.29 16.22 4.84
N ALA A 203 -23.55 16.50 4.44
CA ALA A 203 -24.01 17.83 4.04
C ALA A 203 -24.77 18.60 5.14
N LYS A 204 -24.99 18.06 6.34
CA LYS A 204 -25.67 18.79 7.43
C LYS A 204 -25.20 18.37 8.83
N SER A 205 -24.21 19.09 9.36
CA SER A 205 -24.18 19.53 10.76
C SER A 205 -23.48 20.87 10.87
#